data_AF-A0AAV5XI89-F1
#
_entry.id   AF-A0AAV5XI89-F1
#
_cell.length_a   1.000
_cell.length_b   1.000
_cell.length_c   1.000
_cell.angle_alpha   90.00
_cell.angle_beta   90.00
_cell.angle_gamma   90.00
#
_symmetry.space_group_name_H-M   'P 1'
#
loop_
_entity.id
_entity.type
_entity.pdbx_description
1 polymer ?
#
loop_
_entity_poly.entity_id
_entity_poly.type
_entity_poly.pdbx_seq_one_letter_code
_entity_poly.pdbx_strand_id
1 'polypeptide(L)'
;MSVRAEELEFSTSVGPMSPAGIRGAYHAYWLLYVAFVVAPIVAGLDKFTDLLANWDLYLAPAVVSALPVAPHTFMMAVGVVEIVAGLLVAARPDIGGYVVAVWLWGIIVNLFVGGGHYDIALRDLGLSLGALALARLSTLFPRD
;
A
#
# COMPACT_ATOMS: atom_id res chain seq x y z
N MET A 1 5.21 -40.62 33.69
CA MET A 1 4.33 -39.55 33.17
C MET A 1 5.22 -38.47 32.56
N SER A 2 5.74 -38.74 31.36
CA SER A 2 6.57 -37.80 30.58
C SER A 2 5.71 -37.43 29.38
N VAL A 3 5.17 -36.22 29.42
CA VAL A 3 4.68 -35.55 28.21
C VAL A 3 5.91 -35.42 27.34
N ARG A 4 6.07 -36.34 26.38
CA ARG A 4 7.17 -36.33 25.43
C ARG A 4 7.04 -35.07 24.58
N ALA A 5 8.18 -34.56 24.14
CA ALA A 5 8.35 -33.37 23.29
C ALA A 5 7.68 -33.46 21.90
N GLU A 6 6.65 -34.29 21.72
CA GLU A 6 6.04 -34.70 20.44
C GLU A 6 4.97 -33.73 19.92
N GLU A 7 4.41 -32.80 20.70
CA GLU A 7 3.39 -31.83 20.22
C GLU A 7 3.84 -30.36 20.21
N LEU A 8 4.98 -30.05 20.86
CA LEU A 8 5.55 -28.70 20.89
C LEU A 8 6.48 -28.41 19.70
N GLU A 9 6.72 -29.40 18.85
CA GLU A 9 7.08 -29.17 17.45
C GLU A 9 5.84 -28.64 16.72
N PHE A 10 5.47 -27.39 17.00
CA PHE A 10 4.68 -26.59 16.07
C PHE A 10 5.44 -26.63 14.75
N SER A 11 4.99 -27.50 13.85
CA SER A 11 5.63 -27.83 12.59
C SER A 11 5.88 -26.54 11.81
N THR A 12 7.09 -26.00 11.96
CA THR A 12 7.58 -24.86 11.18
C THR A 12 7.88 -25.28 9.74
N SER A 13 7.76 -26.58 9.43
CA SER A 13 7.71 -27.07 8.06
C SER A 13 6.32 -26.83 7.49
N VAL A 14 6.09 -25.63 6.96
CA VAL A 14 5.08 -25.49 5.90
C VAL A 14 5.51 -26.43 4.78
N GLY A 15 4.80 -27.55 4.62
CA GLY A 15 5.06 -28.49 3.53
C GLY A 15 4.99 -27.78 2.17
N PRO A 16 5.60 -28.34 1.11
CA PRO A 16 5.56 -27.73 -0.21
C PRO A 16 4.11 -27.44 -0.63
N MET A 17 3.86 -26.24 -1.15
CA MET A 17 2.51 -25.82 -1.53
C MET A 17 1.93 -26.78 -2.58
N SER A 18 0.66 -27.17 -2.37
CA SER A 18 -0.08 -27.93 -3.38
C SER A 18 -0.27 -27.09 -4.66
N PRO A 19 -0.52 -27.73 -5.82
CA PRO A 19 -0.82 -26.99 -7.06
C PRO A 19 -2.00 -26.03 -6.94
N ALA A 20 -3.00 -26.37 -6.13
CA ALA A 20 -4.13 -25.48 -5.84
C ALA A 20 -3.70 -24.27 -5.00
N GLY A 21 -2.83 -24.48 -4.00
CA GLY A 21 -2.26 -23.40 -3.18
C GLY A 21 -1.46 -22.39 -4.01
N ILE A 22 -0.64 -22.87 -4.95
CA ILE A 22 0.12 -22.00 -5.87
C ILE A 22 -0.81 -21.14 -6.73
N ARG A 23 -1.86 -21.73 -7.31
CA ARG A 23 -2.87 -20.97 -8.09
C ARG A 23 -3.58 -19.91 -7.25
N GLY A 24 -3.94 -20.25 -6.02
CA GLY A 24 -4.54 -19.29 -5.08
C GLY A 24 -3.62 -18.11 -4.77
N ALA A 25 -2.35 -18.38 -4.47
CA ALA A 25 -1.35 -17.34 -4.23
C ALA A 25 -1.12 -16.45 -5.47
N TYR A 26 -1.11 -17.04 -6.67
CA TYR A 26 -1.00 -16.30 -7.93
C TYR A 26 -2.19 -15.37 -8.17
N HIS A 27 -3.42 -15.83 -7.91
CA HIS A 27 -4.62 -14.99 -8.02
C HIS A 27 -4.59 -13.83 -7.02
N ALA A 28 -4.22 -14.10 -5.76
CA ALA A 28 -4.07 -13.05 -4.74
C ALA A 28 -3.01 -12.01 -5.16
N TYR A 29 -1.86 -12.48 -5.63
CA TYR A 29 -0.82 -11.62 -6.20
C TYR A 29 -1.36 -10.75 -7.33
N TRP A 30 -2.07 -11.32 -8.30
CA TRP A 30 -2.59 -10.55 -9.44
C TRP A 30 -3.62 -9.50 -9.05
N LEU A 31 -4.52 -9.82 -8.12
CA LEU A 31 -5.51 -8.86 -7.61
C LEU A 31 -4.82 -7.69 -6.91
N LEU A 32 -3.85 -7.98 -6.05
CA LEU A 32 -3.06 -6.95 -5.38
C LEU A 32 -2.25 -6.13 -6.41
N TYR A 33 -1.64 -6.79 -7.38
CA TYR A 33 -0.84 -6.12 -8.41
C TYR A 33 -1.70 -5.12 -9.20
N VAL A 34 -2.85 -5.54 -9.71
CA VAL A 34 -3.74 -4.63 -10.45
C VAL A 34 -4.21 -3.49 -9.56
N ALA A 35 -4.64 -3.79 -8.33
CA ALA A 35 -5.11 -2.78 -7.40
C ALA A 35 -4.03 -1.72 -7.11
N PHE A 36 -2.81 -2.13 -6.79
CA PHE A 36 -1.71 -1.22 -6.43
C PHE A 36 -0.99 -0.58 -7.62
N VAL A 37 -1.23 -1.04 -8.86
CA VAL A 37 -0.87 -0.27 -10.06
C VAL A 37 -1.91 0.79 -10.34
N VAL A 38 -3.19 0.40 -10.36
CA VAL A 38 -4.27 1.27 -10.83
C VAL A 38 -4.62 2.33 -9.79
N ALA A 39 -4.78 1.96 -8.52
CA ALA A 39 -5.27 2.87 -7.49
C ALA A 39 -4.37 4.11 -7.29
N PRO A 40 -3.03 4.00 -7.18
CA PRO A 40 -2.18 5.19 -7.05
C PRO A 40 -2.20 6.07 -8.28
N ILE A 41 -2.27 5.49 -9.48
CA ILE A 41 -2.36 6.27 -10.74
C ILE A 41 -3.67 7.05 -10.78
N VAL A 42 -4.79 6.41 -10.47
CA VAL A 42 -6.10 7.07 -10.45
C VAL A 42 -6.17 8.13 -9.36
N ALA A 43 -5.73 7.83 -8.14
CA ALA A 43 -5.70 8.81 -7.04
C ALA A 43 -4.78 10.00 -7.33
N GLY A 44 -3.66 9.75 -8.00
CA GLY A 44 -2.72 10.80 -8.37
C GLY A 44 -3.24 11.68 -9.51
N LEU A 45 -3.88 11.09 -10.53
CA LEU A 45 -4.56 11.85 -11.59
C LEU A 45 -5.73 12.67 -11.04
N ASP A 46 -6.48 12.12 -10.08
CA ASP A 46 -7.62 12.81 -9.50
C ASP A 46 -7.21 14.09 -8.74
N LYS A 47 -5.99 14.18 -8.20
CA LYS A 47 -5.46 15.40 -7.56
C LYS A 47 -5.28 16.59 -8.52
N PHE A 48 -5.40 16.36 -9.83
CA PHE A 48 -5.41 17.43 -10.85
C PHE A 48 -6.82 17.81 -11.28
N THR A 49 -7.81 16.94 -11.04
CA THR A 49 -9.17 17.08 -11.58
C THR A 49 -10.24 17.24 -10.50
N ASP A 50 -9.94 16.84 -9.25
CA ASP A 50 -10.84 16.80 -8.09
C ASP A 50 -12.21 16.18 -8.40
N LEU A 51 -12.24 15.10 -9.21
CA LEU A 51 -13.49 14.45 -9.62
C LEU A 51 -13.99 13.47 -8.57
N LEU A 52 -13.08 12.78 -7.87
CA LEU A 52 -13.43 11.82 -6.82
C LEU A 52 -13.46 12.50 -5.44
N ALA A 53 -12.51 13.39 -5.17
CA ALA A 53 -12.39 14.09 -3.90
C ALA A 53 -11.69 15.44 -4.06
N ASN A 54 -12.01 16.39 -3.16
CA ASN A 54 -11.17 17.57 -2.95
C ASN A 54 -10.05 17.19 -1.98
N TRP A 55 -8.85 16.98 -2.51
CA TRP A 55 -7.75 16.39 -1.75
C TRP A 55 -7.09 17.34 -0.75
N ASP A 56 -7.24 18.65 -0.96
CA ASP A 56 -6.65 19.69 -0.11
C ASP A 56 -7.22 19.63 1.32
N LEU A 57 -8.45 19.15 1.47
CA LEU A 57 -9.15 19.02 2.75
C LEU A 57 -8.54 17.95 3.68
N TYR A 58 -7.75 17.02 3.13
CA TYR A 58 -7.12 15.96 3.91
C TYR A 58 -5.74 16.34 4.44
N LEU A 59 -5.19 17.50 4.04
CA LEU A 59 -3.92 17.97 4.59
C LEU A 59 -4.09 18.42 6.03
N ALA A 60 -3.17 17.99 6.90
CA ALA A 60 -3.14 18.46 8.26
C ALA A 60 -2.92 19.99 8.30
N PRO A 61 -3.59 20.73 9.20
CA PRO A 61 -3.39 22.18 9.33
C PRO A 61 -1.92 22.56 9.58
N ALA A 62 -1.18 21.72 10.30
CA ALA A 62 0.25 21.90 10.56
C ALA A 62 1.12 21.73 9.30
N VAL A 63 0.72 20.89 8.34
CA VAL A 63 1.41 20.76 7.05
C VAL A 63 1.10 22.00 6.22
N VAL A 64 -0.17 22.39 6.11
CA VAL A 64 -0.59 23.57 5.36
C VAL A 64 0.13 24.85 5.82
N SER A 65 0.28 25.06 7.13
CA SER A 65 0.96 26.25 7.67
C SER A 65 2.48 26.27 7.43
N ALA A 66 3.09 25.12 7.13
CA ALA A 66 4.51 24.99 6.85
C ALA A 66 4.87 25.07 5.36
N LEU A 67 3.87 25.00 4.47
CA LEU A 67 4.11 24.99 3.02
C LEU A 67 4.47 26.40 2.50
N PRO A 68 5.52 26.53 1.65
CA PRO A 68 5.83 27.78 0.96
C PRO A 68 4.95 28.03 -0.28
N VAL A 69 3.96 27.17 -0.53
CA VAL A 69 3.09 27.16 -1.71
C VAL A 69 1.63 26.92 -1.30
N ALA A 70 0.70 27.16 -2.22
CA ALA A 70 -0.71 26.85 -2.00
C ALA A 70 -0.93 25.33 -1.78
N PRO A 71 -1.86 24.92 -0.89
CA PRO A 71 -2.18 23.52 -0.63
C PRO A 71 -2.46 22.71 -1.90
N HIS A 72 -3.24 23.27 -2.82
CA HIS A 72 -3.56 22.63 -4.10
C HIS A 72 -2.30 22.32 -4.93
N THR A 73 -1.36 23.26 -5.02
CA THR A 73 -0.10 23.06 -5.75
C THR A 73 0.74 21.95 -5.13
N PHE A 74 0.74 21.86 -3.79
CA PHE A 74 1.36 20.74 -3.09
C PHE A 74 0.66 19.42 -3.39
N MET A 75 -0.68 19.39 -3.41
CA MET A 75 -1.45 18.19 -3.75
C MET A 75 -1.24 17.72 -5.19
N MET A 76 -1.08 18.62 -6.14
CA MET A 76 -0.68 18.24 -7.51
C MET A 76 0.68 17.55 -7.52
N ALA A 77 1.66 18.02 -6.73
CA ALA A 77 2.97 17.37 -6.61
C ALA A 77 2.86 15.98 -5.97
N VAL A 78 2.05 15.84 -4.91
CA VAL A 78 1.68 14.54 -4.32
C VAL A 78 1.08 13.62 -5.39
N GLY A 79 0.21 14.14 -6.26
CA GLY A 79 -0.39 13.38 -7.36
C GLY A 79 0.64 12.84 -8.35
N VAL A 80 1.66 13.63 -8.71
CA VAL A 80 2.79 13.12 -9.53
C VAL A 80 3.49 11.95 -8.83
N VAL A 81 3.76 12.08 -7.54
CA VAL A 81 4.44 11.01 -6.78
C VAL A 81 3.63 9.73 -6.75
N GLU A 82 2.31 9.80 -6.57
CA GLU A 82 1.44 8.63 -6.56
C GLU A 82 1.36 7.95 -7.94
N ILE A 83 1.32 8.73 -9.03
CA ILE A 83 1.40 8.17 -10.39
C ILE A 83 2.72 7.43 -10.58
N VAL A 84 3.85 8.05 -10.21
CA VAL A 84 5.17 7.42 -10.29
C VAL A 84 5.24 6.16 -9.42
N ALA A 85 4.64 6.17 -8.23
CA ALA A 85 4.56 4.99 -7.37
C ALA A 85 3.77 3.85 -8.02
N GLY A 86 2.62 4.12 -8.63
CA GLY A 86 1.84 3.12 -9.36
C GLY A 86 2.59 2.55 -10.57
N LEU A 87 3.30 3.40 -11.32
CA LEU A 87 4.18 2.97 -12.41
C LEU A 87 5.37 2.13 -11.91
N LEU A 88 5.94 2.48 -10.75
CA LEU A 88 6.99 1.71 -10.11
C LEU A 88 6.48 0.33 -9.67
N VAL A 89 5.28 0.23 -9.10
CA VAL A 89 4.65 -1.06 -8.80
C VAL A 89 4.47 -1.86 -10.09
N ALA A 90 4.05 -1.22 -11.19
CA ALA A 90 3.85 -1.90 -12.45
C ALA A 90 5.15 -2.54 -12.98
N ALA A 91 6.26 -1.81 -12.90
CA ALA A 91 7.58 -2.23 -13.37
C ALA A 91 8.30 -3.20 -12.41
N ARG A 92 8.26 -2.91 -11.10
CA ARG A 92 8.99 -3.61 -10.04
C ARG A 92 8.11 -3.76 -8.79
N PRO A 93 7.13 -4.67 -8.79
CA PRO A 93 6.19 -4.81 -7.67
C PRO A 93 6.86 -5.19 -6.34
N ASP A 94 8.02 -5.86 -6.41
CA ASP A 94 8.84 -6.26 -5.27
C ASP A 94 9.44 -5.07 -4.51
N ILE A 95 9.68 -3.95 -5.21
CA ILE A 95 10.18 -2.70 -4.62
C ILE A 95 9.02 -1.72 -4.45
N GLY A 96 8.21 -1.57 -5.49
CA GLY A 96 7.08 -0.64 -5.53
C GLY A 96 6.08 -0.87 -4.40
N GLY A 97 5.80 -2.12 -4.01
CA GLY A 97 4.91 -2.40 -2.89
C GLY A 97 5.44 -1.84 -1.55
N TYR A 98 6.75 -1.89 -1.30
CA TYR A 98 7.34 -1.26 -0.11
C TYR A 98 7.30 0.27 -0.19
N VAL A 99 7.56 0.84 -1.37
CA VAL A 99 7.48 2.30 -1.58
C VAL A 99 6.06 2.80 -1.31
N VAL A 100 5.04 2.13 -1.84
CA VAL A 100 3.63 2.46 -1.58
C VAL A 100 3.28 2.29 -0.10
N ALA A 101 3.76 1.24 0.57
CA ALA A 101 3.50 1.06 2.00
C ALA A 101 4.06 2.21 2.84
N VAL A 102 5.31 2.63 2.59
CA VAL A 102 5.94 3.77 3.29
C VAL A 102 5.21 5.08 2.96
N TRP A 103 4.79 5.26 1.71
CA TRP A 103 4.02 6.43 1.30
C TRP A 103 2.69 6.53 2.06
N LEU A 104 1.95 5.41 2.13
CA LEU A 104 0.70 5.31 2.90
C LEU A 104 0.93 5.61 4.39
N TRP A 105 2.05 5.20 4.97
CA TRP A 105 2.36 5.55 6.36
C TRP A 105 2.56 7.06 6.54
N GLY A 106 3.15 7.75 5.56
CA GLY A 106 3.21 9.21 5.54
C GLY A 106 1.82 9.85 5.53
N ILE A 107 0.92 9.34 4.67
CA ILE A 107 -0.48 9.80 4.60
C ILE A 107 -1.19 9.56 5.93
N ILE A 108 -1.06 8.36 6.50
CA ILE A 108 -1.63 8.00 7.81
C ILE A 108 -1.19 8.98 8.89
N VAL A 109 0.12 9.26 8.99
CA VAL A 109 0.65 10.22 9.97
C VAL A 109 0.06 11.61 9.74
N ASN A 110 -0.03 12.07 8.49
CA ASN A 110 -0.71 13.33 8.17
C ASN A 110 -2.17 13.34 8.65
N LEU A 111 -2.94 12.27 8.41
CA LEU A 111 -4.34 12.18 8.85
C LEU A 111 -4.49 12.16 10.37
N PHE A 112 -3.57 11.50 11.08
CA PHE A 112 -3.53 11.52 12.55
C PHE A 112 -3.22 12.91 13.10
N VAL A 113 -2.25 13.62 12.52
CA VAL A 113 -1.88 14.99 12.93
C VAL A 113 -2.99 15.99 12.60
N GLY A 114 -3.68 15.81 11.47
CA GLY A 114 -4.78 16.67 11.05
C GLY A 114 -5.99 16.62 11.99
N GLY A 115 -6.24 15.46 12.59
CA GLY A 115 -7.39 15.22 13.46
C GLY A 115 -8.70 15.14 12.67
N GLY A 116 -9.41 14.01 12.77
CA GLY A 116 -10.77 13.87 12.21
C GLY A 116 -10.94 12.81 11.12
N HIS A 117 -9.86 12.22 10.61
CA HIS A 117 -9.90 11.21 9.53
C HIS A 117 -9.33 9.84 9.96
N TYR A 118 -9.60 9.42 11.21
CA TYR A 118 -9.04 8.19 11.77
C TYR A 118 -9.55 6.91 11.09
N ASP A 119 -10.78 6.94 10.57
CA ASP A 119 -11.36 5.86 9.79
C ASP A 119 -10.63 5.67 8.45
N ILE A 120 -10.26 6.78 7.79
CA ILE A 120 -9.43 6.76 6.58
C ILE A 120 -8.03 6.25 6.92
N ALA A 121 -7.42 6.74 8.00
CA ALA A 121 -6.10 6.28 8.45
C ALA A 121 -6.07 4.76 8.72
N LEU A 122 -7.14 4.19 9.30
CA LEU A 122 -7.26 2.75 9.51
C LEU A 122 -7.37 1.97 8.18
N ARG A 123 -8.11 2.49 7.20
CA ARG A 123 -8.20 1.88 5.87
C ARG A 123 -6.85 1.89 5.18
N ASP A 124 -6.14 3.01 5.23
CA ASP A 124 -4.80 3.16 4.66
C ASP A 124 -3.79 2.24 5.33
N LEU A 125 -3.93 1.96 6.63
CA LEU A 125 -3.13 0.94 7.29
C LEU A 125 -3.38 -0.43 6.66
N GLY A 126 -4.64 -0.80 6.41
CA GLY A 126 -4.99 -2.03 5.69
C GLY A 126 -4.42 -2.09 4.27
N LEU A 127 -4.47 -0.98 3.53
CA LEU A 127 -3.84 -0.87 2.21
C LEU A 127 -2.32 -1.03 2.30
N SER A 128 -1.67 -0.45 3.31
CA SER A 128 -0.22 -0.58 3.49
C SER A 128 0.18 -2.04 3.72
N LEU A 129 -0.60 -2.80 4.51
CA LEU A 129 -0.38 -4.23 4.71
C LEU A 129 -0.60 -5.01 3.41
N GLY A 130 -1.60 -4.64 2.62
CA GLY A 130 -1.82 -5.20 1.27
C GLY A 130 -0.63 -4.95 0.33
N ALA A 131 -0.03 -3.76 0.38
CA ALA A 131 1.14 -3.41 -0.41
C ALA A 131 2.40 -4.19 0.03
N LEU A 132 2.57 -4.40 1.35
CA LEU A 132 3.61 -5.29 1.88
C LEU A 132 3.39 -6.74 1.44
N ALA A 133 2.15 -7.22 1.46
CA ALA A 133 1.80 -8.56 0.97
C ALA A 133 2.11 -8.70 -0.54
N LEU A 134 1.80 -7.68 -1.35
CA LEU A 134 2.16 -7.64 -2.76
C LEU A 134 3.67 -7.78 -2.96
N ALA A 135 4.47 -6.97 -2.26
CA ALA A 135 5.92 -6.98 -2.38
C ALA A 135 6.54 -8.34 -1.99
N ARG A 136 5.91 -9.04 -1.02
CA ARG A 136 6.32 -10.39 -0.63
C ARG A 136 5.88 -11.46 -1.62
N LEU A 137 4.66 -11.38 -2.14
CA LEU A 137 4.15 -12.35 -3.12
C LEU A 137 4.84 -12.23 -4.48
N SER A 138 5.25 -11.03 -4.88
CA SER A 138 5.91 -10.82 -6.17
C SER A 138 7.26 -11.52 -6.29
N THR A 139 7.95 -11.82 -5.18
CA THR A 139 9.20 -12.59 -5.22
C THR A 139 8.97 -14.07 -5.54
N LEU A 140 7.74 -14.57 -5.34
CA LEU A 140 7.34 -15.93 -5.68
C LEU A 140 6.91 -16.06 -7.15
N PHE A 141 6.54 -14.94 -7.78
CA PHE A 141 6.10 -14.88 -9.17
C PHE A 141 6.87 -13.80 -9.96
N PRO A 142 8.20 -13.97 -10.16
CA PRO A 142 8.99 -13.03 -10.95
C PRO A 142 8.40 -12.85 -12.35
N ARG A 143 8.49 -11.63 -12.88
CA ARG A 143 8.24 -11.37 -14.30
C ARG A 143 9.58 -11.47 -15.02
N ASP A 144 9.68 -12.41 -15.95
CA ASP A 144 10.82 -12.61 -16.85
C ASP A 144 10.97 -11.44 -17.84
#